data_AF-A0A1L8D4M9-F1
#
_entry.id   AF-A0A1L8D4M9-F1
#
_cell.length_a   1.000
_cell.length_b   1.000
_cell.length_c   1.000
_cell.angle_alpha   90.00
_cell.angle_beta   90.00
_cell.angle_gamma   90.00
#
_symmetry.space_group_name_H-M   'P 1'
#
loop_
_entity.id
_entity.type
_entity.pdbx_description
1 polymer ?
#
loop_
_entity_poly.entity_id
_entity_poly.type
_entity_poly.pdbx_seq_one_letter_code
_entity_poly.pdbx_strand_id
1 'polypeptide(L)'
;MEITGISFPNTILSNNSTQTTKTLDFEKKLAEALDKVNEKQLKAEQATQDFLAGKVDDIHQVLILAQEAKLSLQLAVEVRNKIVEAYQEISRMQI
;
A
#
# COMPACT_ATOMS: atom_id res chain seq x y z
N MET A 1 7.74 20.45 63.20
CA MET A 1 6.72 19.52 62.68
C MET A 1 6.20 20.14 61.39
N GLU A 2 6.79 19.80 60.25
CA GLU A 2 6.17 19.94 58.94
C GLU A 2 6.71 18.80 58.06
N ILE A 3 5.83 17.85 57.80
CA ILE A 3 6.03 16.74 56.88
C ILE A 3 5.79 17.25 55.47
N THR A 4 6.84 17.55 54.71
CA THR A 4 6.70 17.79 53.28
C THR A 4 6.61 16.45 52.57
N GLY A 5 5.39 16.12 52.14
CA GLY A 5 5.06 14.93 51.38
C GLY A 5 5.91 14.82 50.12
N ILE A 6 6.49 13.64 49.95
CA ILE A 6 6.99 13.12 48.67
C ILE A 6 5.83 13.08 47.68
N SER A 7 5.79 14.05 46.77
CA SER A 7 4.96 14.00 45.57
C SER A 7 5.70 13.22 44.49
N PHE A 8 5.33 11.96 44.30
CA PHE A 8 5.74 11.21 43.12
C PHE A 8 5.02 11.77 41.88
N PRO A 9 5.73 12.14 40.80
CA PRO A 9 5.06 12.40 39.53
C PRO A 9 4.57 11.06 38.97
N ASN A 10 3.28 10.78 39.13
CA ASN A 10 2.60 9.74 38.36
C ASN A 10 2.40 10.24 36.92
N THR A 11 3.47 10.23 36.13
CA THR A 11 3.36 10.33 34.67
C THR A 11 2.95 8.96 34.14
N ILE A 12 1.68 8.62 34.28
CA ILE A 12 1.06 7.55 33.50
C ILE A 12 0.03 8.20 32.61
N LEU A 13 0.45 8.81 31.49
CA LEU A 13 -0.46 9.08 30.38
C LEU A 13 0.28 9.16 29.04
N SER A 14 -0.18 8.29 28.13
CA SER A 14 -0.20 8.44 26.67
C SER A 14 0.98 7.91 25.85
N ASN A 15 1.00 6.57 25.67
CA ASN A 15 1.78 5.90 24.63
C ASN A 15 0.89 5.29 23.54
N ASN A 16 -0.28 5.88 23.25
CA ASN A 16 -1.20 5.33 22.24
C ASN A 16 -1.16 6.07 20.88
N SER A 17 -0.28 7.07 20.73
CA SER A 17 -0.19 7.87 19.49
C SER A 17 0.79 7.32 18.44
N THR A 18 1.54 6.25 18.73
CA THR A 18 2.54 5.68 17.80
C THR A 18 2.03 4.51 16.96
N GLN A 19 0.83 3.97 17.25
CA GLN A 19 0.23 2.89 16.44
C GLN A 19 -0.65 3.42 15.29
N THR A 20 -1.36 4.53 15.49
CA THR A 20 -2.24 5.12 14.47
C THR A 20 -1.46 5.74 13.30
N THR A 21 -0.28 6.30 13.55
CA THR A 21 0.56 6.91 12.50
C THR A 21 1.15 5.87 11.53
N LYS A 22 1.50 4.67 12.02
CA LYS A 22 2.02 3.57 11.17
C LYS A 22 0.95 2.96 10.26
N THR A 23 -0.29 2.85 10.73
CA THR A 23 -1.41 2.31 9.95
C THR A 23 -1.82 3.26 8.82
N LEU A 24 -1.87 4.57 9.10
CA LEU A 24 -2.04 5.61 8.07
C LEU A 24 -0.96 5.56 6.99
N ASP A 25 0.28 5.23 7.36
CA ASP A 25 1.41 5.18 6.43
C ASP A 25 1.31 3.96 5.49
N PHE A 26 0.87 2.80 5.99
CA PHE A 26 0.63 1.62 5.14
C PHE A 26 -0.53 1.83 4.16
N GLU A 27 -1.65 2.37 4.62
CA GLU A 27 -2.81 2.67 3.75
C GLU A 27 -2.41 3.62 2.62
N LYS A 28 -1.67 4.68 2.94
CA LYS A 28 -1.16 5.62 1.95
C LYS A 28 -0.21 4.95 0.96
N LYS A 29 0.71 4.11 1.43
CA LYS A 29 1.65 3.37 0.56
C LYS A 29 0.93 2.37 -0.34
N LEU A 30 -0.12 1.73 0.15
CA LEU A 30 -0.95 0.83 -0.62
C LEU A 30 -1.75 1.57 -1.70
N ALA A 31 -2.34 2.73 -1.36
CA ALA A 31 -3.00 3.60 -2.32
C ALA A 31 -2.03 4.08 -3.42
N GLU A 32 -0.85 4.58 -3.03
CA GLU A 32 0.22 4.96 -3.97
C GLU A 32 0.64 3.78 -4.87
N ALA A 33 0.68 2.56 -4.34
CA ALA A 33 1.01 1.37 -5.11
C ALA A 33 -0.10 1.00 -6.12
N LEU A 34 -1.36 1.10 -5.72
CA LEU A 34 -2.52 0.88 -6.60
C LEU A 34 -2.56 1.91 -7.73
N ASP A 35 -2.31 3.18 -7.42
CA ASP A 35 -2.21 4.25 -8.42
C ASP A 35 -1.10 3.95 -9.44
N LYS A 36 0.05 3.44 -8.98
CA LYS A 36 1.14 3.01 -9.87
C LYS A 36 0.76 1.83 -10.76
N VAL A 37 -0.03 0.87 -10.28
CA VAL A 37 -0.53 -0.22 -11.12
C VAL A 37 -1.43 0.34 -12.22
N ASN A 38 -2.33 1.26 -11.87
CA ASN A 38 -3.20 1.93 -12.83
C ASN A 38 -2.40 2.73 -13.87
N GLU A 39 -1.38 3.47 -13.44
CA GLU A 39 -0.49 4.22 -14.33
C GLU A 39 0.24 3.29 -15.32
N LYS A 40 0.74 2.15 -14.85
CA LYS A 40 1.39 1.15 -15.73
C LYS A 40 0.42 0.55 -16.74
N GLN A 41 -0.82 0.28 -16.33
CA GLN A 41 -1.85 -0.21 -17.23
C GLN A 41 -2.18 0.82 -18.32
N LEU A 42 -2.37 2.09 -17.94
CA LEU A 42 -2.63 3.17 -18.88
C LEU A 42 -1.45 3.39 -19.85
N LYS A 43 -0.21 3.30 -19.37
CA LYS A 43 0.99 3.36 -20.22
C LYS A 43 1.05 2.21 -21.24
N ALA A 44 0.70 1.00 -20.82
CA ALA A 44 0.65 -0.15 -21.72
C ALA A 44 -0.44 0.01 -22.79
N GLU A 45 -1.62 0.51 -22.41
CA GLU A 45 -2.72 0.81 -23.34
C GLU A 45 -2.33 1.92 -24.33
N GLN A 46 -1.71 3.00 -23.84
CA GLN A 46 -1.24 4.10 -24.67
C GLN A 46 -0.18 3.62 -25.67
N ALA A 47 0.81 2.87 -25.20
CA ALA A 47 1.85 2.32 -26.07
C ALA A 47 1.27 1.37 -27.12
N THR A 48 0.25 0.58 -26.76
CA THR A 48 -0.48 -0.28 -27.69
C THR A 48 -1.21 0.55 -28.75
N GLN A 49 -1.90 1.62 -28.35
CA GLN A 49 -2.58 2.53 -29.30
C GLN A 49 -1.59 3.22 -30.23
N ASP A 50 -0.47 3.70 -29.71
CA ASP A 50 0.54 4.41 -30.52
C ASP A 50 1.23 3.47 -31.52
N PHE A 51 1.44 2.20 -31.15
CA PHE A 51 1.91 1.16 -32.06
C PHE A 51 0.88 0.85 -33.16
N LEU A 52 -0.39 0.63 -32.79
CA LEU A 52 -1.47 0.39 -33.76
C LEU A 52 -1.71 1.59 -34.70
N ALA A 53 -1.47 2.81 -34.21
CA ALA A 53 -1.54 4.03 -34.99
C ALA A 53 -0.31 4.26 -35.89
N GLY A 54 0.70 3.38 -35.86
CA GLY A 54 1.93 3.50 -36.64
C GLY A 54 2.85 4.64 -36.18
N LYS A 55 2.65 5.18 -34.97
CA LYS A 55 3.49 6.23 -34.39
C LYS A 55 4.76 5.67 -33.75
N VAL A 56 4.75 4.39 -33.41
CA VAL A 56 5.86 3.68 -32.75
C VAL A 56 6.10 2.39 -33.51
N ASP A 57 7.30 2.20 -34.04
CA ASP A 57 7.71 0.99 -34.76
C ASP A 57 8.21 -0.11 -33.81
N ASP A 58 8.49 0.26 -32.56
CA ASP A 58 9.08 -0.62 -31.55
C ASP A 58 8.02 -1.40 -30.76
N ILE A 59 7.64 -2.56 -31.30
CA ILE A 59 6.75 -3.51 -30.63
C ILE A 59 7.35 -4.08 -29.33
N HIS A 60 8.68 -4.11 -29.19
CA HIS A 60 9.32 -4.65 -27.98
C HIS A 60 8.97 -3.78 -26.77
N GLN A 61 8.96 -2.46 -26.94
CA GLN A 61 8.58 -1.53 -25.87
C GLN A 61 7.13 -1.75 -25.41
N VAL A 62 6.20 -1.96 -26.34
CA VAL A 62 4.79 -2.24 -26.03
C VAL A 62 4.67 -3.54 -25.24
N LEU A 63 5.35 -4.59 -25.68
CA LEU A 63 5.33 -5.90 -25.02
C LEU A 63 5.93 -5.83 -23.61
N ILE A 64 7.02 -5.08 -23.42
CA ILE A 64 7.63 -4.87 -22.09
C ILE A 64 6.64 -4.16 -21.17
N LEU A 65 6.04 -3.07 -21.63
CA LEU A 65 5.06 -2.31 -20.84
C LEU A 65 3.83 -3.16 -20.48
N ALA A 66 3.32 -3.94 -21.43
CA ALA A 66 2.21 -4.86 -21.19
C ALA A 66 2.56 -5.95 -20.17
N GLN A 67 3.77 -6.53 -20.26
CA GLN A 67 4.25 -7.52 -19.31
C GLN A 67 4.42 -6.93 -17.91
N GLU A 68 4.95 -5.70 -17.82
CA GLU A 68 5.12 -4.98 -16.57
C GLU A 68 3.78 -4.66 -15.90
N ALA A 69 2.80 -4.18 -16.68
CA ALA A 69 1.44 -3.92 -16.21
C ALA A 69 0.79 -5.21 -15.68
N LYS A 70 0.90 -6.32 -16.44
CA LYS A 70 0.37 -7.63 -16.04
C LYS A 70 0.99 -8.12 -14.72
N LEU A 71 2.32 -8.09 -14.61
CA LEU A 71 3.01 -8.54 -13.40
C LEU A 71 2.63 -7.66 -12.19
N SER A 72 2.53 -6.35 -12.41
CA SER A 72 2.16 -5.40 -11.35
C SER A 72 0.73 -5.63 -10.85
N LEU A 73 -0.21 -5.94 -11.76
CA LEU A 73 -1.58 -6.30 -11.42
C LEU A 73 -1.64 -7.63 -10.65
N GLN A 74 -0.90 -8.65 -11.08
CA GLN A 74 -0.82 -9.93 -10.36
C GLN A 74 -0.33 -9.72 -8.92
N LEU A 75 0.72 -8.92 -8.74
CA LEU A 75 1.23 -8.57 -7.42
C LEU A 75 0.15 -7.85 -6.57
N ALA A 76 -0.60 -6.92 -7.15
CA ALA A 76 -1.67 -6.22 -6.44
C ALA A 76 -2.79 -7.17 -5.98
N VAL A 77 -3.15 -8.16 -6.79
CA VAL A 77 -4.13 -9.20 -6.42
C VAL A 77 -3.61 -10.05 -5.26
N GLU A 78 -2.34 -10.45 -5.29
CA GLU A 78 -1.74 -11.21 -4.19
C GLU A 78 -1.73 -10.41 -2.88
N VAL A 79 -1.36 -9.13 -2.94
CA VAL A 79 -1.41 -8.23 -1.77
C VAL A 79 -2.83 -8.09 -1.24
N ARG A 80 -3.82 -7.88 -2.12
CA ARG A 80 -5.24 -7.84 -1.75
C ARG A 80 -5.65 -9.11 -1.02
N ASN A 81 -5.31 -10.28 -1.55
CA ASN A 81 -5.64 -11.56 -0.93
C ASN A 81 -5.01 -11.68 0.46
N LYS A 82 -3.74 -11.30 0.61
CA LYS A 82 -3.06 -11.33 1.92
C LYS A 82 -3.65 -10.39 2.96
N ILE A 83 -4.12 -9.21 2.55
CA ILE A 83 -4.81 -8.29 3.46
C ILE A 83 -6.15 -8.89 3.93
N VAL A 84 -6.91 -9.52 3.03
CA VAL A 84 -8.17 -10.19 3.38
C VAL A 84 -7.91 -11.37 4.31
N GLU A 85 -6.91 -12.20 4.04
CA GLU A 85 -6.50 -13.31 4.90
C GLU A 85 -6.10 -12.81 6.30
N ALA A 86 -5.28 -11.75 6.39
CA ALA A 86 -4.84 -11.18 7.65
C ALA A 86 -6.02 -10.63 8.48
N TYR A 87 -6.98 -9.97 7.83
CA TYR A 87 -8.21 -9.53 8.49
C TYR A 87 -9.02 -10.71 9.04
N GLN A 88 -9.18 -11.76 8.24
CA GLN A 88 -9.89 -12.97 8.68
C GLN A 88 -9.19 -13.67 9.85
N GLU A 89 -7.86 -13.72 9.86
CA GLU A 89 -7.08 -14.33 10.94
C GLU A 89 -7.25 -13.59 12.27
N ILE A 90 -7.15 -12.25 12.24
CA ILE A 90 -7.39 -11.41 13.43
C ILE A 90 -8.80 -11.62 13.97
N SER A 91 -9.81 -11.70 13.08
CA SER A 91 -11.20 -11.96 13.47
C SER A 91 -11.39 -13.32 14.13
N ARG A 92 -10.63 -14.35 13.75
CA ARG A 92 -10.69 -15.69 14.35
C ARG A 92 -10.01 -15.76 15.72
N MET A 93 -9.03 -14.89 16.00
CA MET A 93 -8.37 -14.82 17.30
C MET A 93 -9.21 -14.15 18.40
N GLN A 94 -10.22 -13.35 18.05
CA GLN A 94 -11.02 -12.57 19.00
C GLN A 94 -12.33 -13.24 19.46
N ILE A 95 -12.62 -14.46 19.00
CA ILE A 95 -13.71 -15.31 19.51
C ILE A 95 -13.23 -16.27 20.58
#